data_AF-A0A2R6JRD9-F1
#
_entry.id   AF-A0A2R6JRD9-F1
#
_cell.length_a   1.000
_cell.length_b   1.000
_cell.length_c   1.000
_cell.angle_alpha   90.00
_cell.angle_beta   90.00
_cell.angle_gamma   90.00
#
_symmetry.space_group_name_H-M   'P 1'
#
loop_
_entity.id
_entity.type
_entity.pdbx_description
1 polymer ?
#
loop_
_entity_poly.entity_id
_entity_poly.type
_entity_poly.pdbx_seq_one_letter_code
_entity_poly.pdbx_strand_id
1 'polypeptide(L)'
;MEHFVSLFGPVDAILAREVLAAPVIAYLLLGLLLANMVGRIVEYKQHESQAEKGWEAITRHPLRVATSFLLVVGSFYYMTVHHHGGLVFSTLVLGVFITDLFEFESRQVEARNDRELDTPKGAITASLVALLYILYQTLFFVVAPVWNQIV
;
A
#
# COMPACT_ATOMS: atom_id res chain seq x y z
N MET A 1 10.22 -5.02 -27.34
CA MET A 1 10.27 -6.15 -26.38
C MET A 1 11.11 -5.66 -25.23
N GLU A 2 10.50 -5.28 -24.11
CA GLU A 2 11.27 -4.87 -22.93
C GLU A 2 12.07 -6.08 -22.42
N HIS A 3 13.37 -5.88 -22.18
CA HIS A 3 14.25 -6.92 -21.68
C HIS A 3 13.89 -7.22 -20.23
N PHE A 4 13.17 -8.32 -20.03
CA PHE A 4 12.93 -8.88 -18.70
C PHE A 4 14.28 -9.27 -18.10
N VAL A 5 14.78 -8.49 -17.14
CA VAL A 5 15.97 -8.87 -16.36
C VAL A 5 15.52 -9.99 -15.42
N SER A 6 16.01 -11.21 -15.66
CA SER A 6 15.72 -12.33 -14.77
C SER A 6 16.54 -12.20 -13.49
N LEU A 7 15.90 -11.63 -12.46
CA LEU A 7 16.46 -11.40 -11.13
C LEU A 7 16.57 -12.69 -10.30
N PHE A 8 15.69 -13.67 -10.52
CA PHE A 8 15.62 -14.93 -9.77
C PHE A 8 15.63 -16.18 -10.66
N GLY A 9 15.98 -16.06 -11.95
CA GLY A 9 16.19 -17.20 -12.84
C GLY A 9 14.90 -18.01 -13.09
N PRO A 10 14.90 -19.34 -12.91
CA PRO A 10 13.73 -20.19 -13.18
C PRO A 10 12.48 -19.83 -12.35
N VAL A 11 12.65 -19.22 -11.18
CA VAL A 11 11.54 -18.73 -10.35
C VAL A 11 10.79 -17.62 -11.07
N ASP A 12 11.48 -16.75 -11.80
CA ASP A 12 10.86 -15.70 -12.60
C ASP A 12 10.02 -16.29 -13.74
N ALA A 13 10.46 -17.39 -14.35
CA ALA A 13 9.72 -18.04 -15.42
C ALA A 13 8.42 -18.67 -14.90
N ILE A 14 8.43 -19.23 -13.69
CA ILE A 14 7.23 -19.81 -13.05
C ILE A 14 6.29 -18.68 -12.57
N LEU A 15 6.84 -17.66 -11.90
CA LEU A 15 6.06 -16.52 -11.43
C LEU A 15 5.47 -15.73 -12.60
N ALA A 16 6.23 -15.40 -13.64
CA ALA A 16 5.75 -14.63 -14.78
C ALA A 16 4.75 -15.41 -15.66
N ARG A 17 4.88 -16.75 -15.75
CA ARG A 17 4.02 -17.59 -16.59
C ARG A 17 2.72 -18.01 -15.89
N GLU A 18 2.76 -18.23 -14.58
CA GLU A 18 1.64 -18.88 -13.86
C GLU A 18 0.97 -17.97 -12.82
N VAL A 19 1.67 -16.95 -12.28
CA VAL A 19 1.18 -16.18 -11.12
C VAL A 19 1.10 -14.66 -11.37
N LEU A 20 1.96 -14.09 -12.20
CA LEU A 20 2.24 -12.65 -12.28
C LEU A 20 2.44 -12.17 -13.73
N ALA A 21 1.49 -12.44 -14.63
CA ALA A 21 1.42 -11.63 -15.84
C ALA A 21 1.34 -10.14 -15.43
N ALA A 22 2.00 -9.24 -16.18
CA ALA A 22 1.98 -7.79 -16.01
C ALA A 22 0.71 -7.17 -15.35
N PRO A 23 -0.52 -7.49 -15.81
CA PRO A 23 -1.74 -7.01 -15.16
C PRO A 23 -2.03 -7.63 -13.77
N VAL A 24 -1.68 -8.89 -13.54
CA VAL A 24 -1.99 -9.63 -12.31
C VAL A 24 -1.29 -9.04 -11.09
N ILE A 25 -0.01 -8.66 -11.20
CA ILE A 25 0.70 -8.02 -10.08
C ILE A 25 0.04 -6.70 -9.68
N ALA A 26 -0.45 -5.91 -10.64
CA ALA A 26 -1.14 -4.66 -10.34
C ALA A 26 -2.46 -4.90 -9.60
N TYR A 27 -3.23 -5.93 -9.96
CA TYR A 27 -4.44 -6.33 -9.23
C TYR A 27 -4.13 -6.86 -7.82
N LEU A 28 -3.05 -7.63 -7.65
CA LEU A 28 -2.60 -8.08 -6.32
C LEU A 28 -2.23 -6.89 -5.43
N LEU A 29 -1.52 -5.90 -5.97
CA LEU A 29 -1.16 -4.69 -5.24
C LEU A 29 -2.37 -3.83 -4.90
N LEU A 30 -3.35 -3.72 -5.80
CA LEU A 30 -4.63 -3.08 -5.51
C LEU A 30 -5.33 -3.78 -4.34
N GLY A 31 -5.45 -5.11 -4.39
CA GLY A 31 -6.07 -5.90 -3.31
C GLY A 31 -5.32 -5.74 -1.98
N LEU A 32 -3.99 -5.75 -2.02
CA LEU A 32 -3.15 -5.58 -0.84
C LEU A 32 -3.25 -4.16 -0.25
N LEU A 33 -3.36 -3.13 -1.10
CA LEU A 33 -3.58 -1.76 -0.66
C LEU A 33 -4.95 -1.60 0.01
N LEU A 34 -6.00 -2.19 -0.56
CA LEU A 34 -7.32 -2.22 0.08
C LEU A 34 -7.29 -2.95 1.43
N ALA A 35 -6.61 -4.10 1.50
CA ALA A 35 -6.43 -4.83 2.76
C ALA A 35 -5.67 -3.99 3.81
N ASN A 36 -4.64 -3.25 3.39
CA ASN A 36 -3.91 -2.32 4.27
C ASN A 36 -4.81 -1.18 4.77
N MET A 37 -5.64 -0.59 3.91
CA MET A 37 -6.60 0.46 4.29
C MET A 37 -7.66 -0.05 5.26
N VAL A 38 -8.19 -1.26 5.05
CA VAL A 38 -9.10 -1.91 6.01
C VAL A 38 -8.38 -2.20 7.33
N GLY A 39 -7.14 -2.71 7.25
CA GLY A 39 -6.29 -2.95 8.41
C GLY A 39 -6.08 -1.68 9.24
N ARG A 40 -6.00 -0.50 8.62
CA ARG A 40 -5.92 0.79 9.33
C ARG A 40 -7.18 1.09 10.14
N ILE A 41 -8.36 0.82 9.60
CA ILE A 41 -9.62 1.04 10.33
C ILE A 41 -9.66 0.15 11.58
N VAL A 42 -9.24 -1.12 11.43
CA VAL A 42 -9.18 -2.07 12.54
C VAL A 42 -8.13 -1.66 13.57
N GLU A 43 -6.93 -1.31 13.14
CA GLU A 43 -5.85 -0.87 14.02
C GLU A 43 -6.20 0.41 14.77
N TYR A 44 -6.87 1.37 14.12
CA TYR A 44 -7.31 2.60 14.79
C TYR A 44 -8.27 2.31 15.95
N LYS A 45 -9.28 1.45 15.75
CA LYS A 45 -10.19 1.03 16.82
C LYS A 45 -9.48 0.27 17.93
N GLN A 46 -8.48 -0.55 17.58
CA GLN A 46 -7.62 -1.20 18.57
C GLN A 46 -6.85 -0.17 19.40
N HIS A 47 -6.28 0.87 18.77
CA HIS A 47 -5.54 1.92 19.47
C HIS A 47 -6.46 2.71 20.42
N GLU A 48 -7.69 3.03 20.02
CA GLU A 48 -8.68 3.68 20.91
C GLU A 48 -8.90 2.84 22.17
N SER A 49 -9.17 1.54 22.03
CA SER A 49 -9.37 0.63 23.17
C SER A 49 -8.10 0.41 24.00
N GLN A 50 -6.91 0.50 23.39
CA GLN A 50 -5.64 0.37 24.09
C GLN A 50 -5.26 1.65 24.84
N ALA A 51 -5.59 2.82 24.30
CA ALA A 51 -5.31 4.11 24.93
C ALA A 51 -6.00 4.26 26.30
N GLU A 52 -7.18 3.64 26.48
CA GLU A 52 -7.86 3.56 27.79
C GLU A 52 -7.02 2.87 28.88
N LYS A 53 -6.04 2.06 28.49
CA LYS A 53 -5.15 1.30 29.39
C LYS A 53 -3.78 1.96 29.57
N GLY A 54 -3.57 3.13 28.97
CA GLY A 54 -2.30 3.85 28.96
C GLY A 54 -1.54 3.72 27.63
N TRP A 55 -0.62 4.65 27.39
CA TRP A 55 0.11 4.76 26.12
C TRP A 55 1.04 3.56 25.86
N GLU A 56 1.54 2.89 26.90
CA GLU A 56 2.39 1.70 26.79
C GLU A 56 1.64 0.48 26.24
N ALA A 57 0.30 0.47 26.33
CA ALA A 57 -0.53 -0.62 25.81
C ALA A 57 -0.75 -0.54 24.29
N ILE A 58 -0.43 0.60 23.66
CA ILE A 58 -0.63 0.83 22.23
C ILE A 58 0.39 0.01 21.42
N THR A 59 -0.13 -0.91 20.61
CA THR A 59 0.67 -1.86 19.83
C THR A 59 0.21 -1.93 18.38
N ARG A 60 1.14 -2.22 17.46
CA ARG A 60 0.84 -2.35 16.03
C ARG A 60 0.08 -3.64 15.72
N HIS A 61 -0.94 -3.55 14.87
CA HIS A 61 -1.72 -4.71 14.46
C HIS A 61 -0.94 -5.57 13.44
N PRO A 62 -0.81 -6.90 13.62
CA PRO A 62 0.03 -7.75 12.77
C PRO A 62 -0.39 -7.75 11.30
N LEU A 63 -1.70 -7.74 11.01
CA LEU A 63 -2.22 -7.57 9.65
C LEU A 63 -1.67 -6.31 8.97
N ARG A 64 -1.57 -5.20 9.71
CA ARG A 64 -1.15 -3.92 9.15
C ARG A 64 0.36 -3.88 8.91
N VAL A 65 1.13 -4.50 9.81
CA VAL A 65 2.57 -4.72 9.62
C VAL A 65 2.84 -5.58 8.39
N ALA A 66 2.15 -6.72 8.28
CA ALA A 66 2.32 -7.65 7.16
C ALA A 66 1.93 -7.03 5.82
N THR A 67 0.75 -6.40 5.73
CA THR A 67 0.29 -5.75 4.49
C THR A 67 1.18 -4.57 4.08
N SER A 68 1.69 -3.78 5.03
CA SER A 68 2.62 -2.69 4.72
C SER A 68 3.94 -3.19 4.18
N PHE A 69 4.51 -4.22 4.82
CA PHE A 69 5.74 -4.84 4.35
C PHE A 69 5.57 -5.41 2.94
N LEU A 70 4.51 -6.18 2.72
CA LEU A 70 4.21 -6.77 1.42
C LEU A 70 3.93 -5.68 0.36
N LEU A 71 3.32 -4.55 0.72
CA LEU A 71 3.10 -3.43 -0.20
C LEU A 71 4.41 -2.81 -0.64
N VAL A 72 5.31 -2.54 0.30
CA VAL A 72 6.62 -1.95 0.00
C VAL A 72 7.40 -2.88 -0.93
N VAL A 73 7.56 -4.16 -0.54
CA VAL A 73 8.29 -5.15 -1.34
C VAL A 73 7.63 -5.36 -2.69
N GLY A 74 6.30 -5.54 -2.71
CA GLY A 74 5.53 -5.75 -3.93
C GLY A 74 5.57 -4.54 -4.88
N SER A 75 5.60 -3.31 -4.35
CA SER A 75 5.72 -2.09 -5.17
C SER A 75 7.08 -1.98 -5.84
N PHE A 76 8.16 -2.37 -5.16
CA PHE A 76 9.49 -2.43 -5.78
C PHE A 76 9.60 -3.56 -6.80
N TYR A 77 8.97 -4.71 -6.55
CA TYR A 77 8.86 -5.76 -7.56
C TYR A 77 8.07 -5.27 -8.78
N TYR A 78 6.98 -4.54 -8.59
CA TYR A 78 6.21 -3.99 -9.71
C TYR A 78 7.02 -3.05 -10.60
N MET A 79 8.02 -2.34 -10.04
CA MET A 79 8.96 -1.53 -10.80
C MET A 79 9.89 -2.36 -11.71
N THR A 80 10.13 -3.65 -11.44
CA THR A 80 10.92 -4.52 -12.33
C THR A 80 10.08 -5.04 -13.50
N VAL A 81 8.76 -5.15 -13.32
CA VAL A 81 7.81 -5.62 -14.34
C VAL A 81 7.27 -4.46 -15.19
N HIS A 82 7.01 -3.32 -14.57
CA HIS A 82 6.53 -2.09 -15.20
C HIS A 82 7.31 -0.90 -14.67
N HIS A 83 8.39 -0.53 -15.36
CA HIS A 83 9.37 0.42 -14.83
C HIS A 83 8.77 1.76 -14.38
N HIS A 84 8.09 2.46 -15.29
CA HIS A 84 7.47 3.74 -14.96
C HIS A 84 6.31 3.58 -13.97
N GLY A 85 5.44 2.59 -14.24
CA GLY A 85 4.28 2.26 -13.42
C GLY A 85 4.64 2.05 -11.95
N GLY A 86 5.62 1.17 -11.72
CA GLY A 86 6.10 0.79 -10.39
C GLY A 86 7.00 1.81 -9.73
N LEU A 87 7.76 2.63 -10.45
CA LEU A 87 8.51 3.74 -9.84
C LEU A 87 7.57 4.74 -9.16
N VAL A 88 6.51 5.15 -9.86
CA VAL A 88 5.52 6.07 -9.27
C VAL A 88 4.78 5.39 -8.13
N PHE A 89 4.32 4.14 -8.31
CA PHE A 89 3.58 3.44 -7.26
C PHE A 89 4.42 3.20 -6.00
N SER A 90 5.67 2.77 -6.14
CA SER A 90 6.58 2.57 -5.00
C SER A 90 6.84 3.87 -4.24
N THR A 91 7.00 4.99 -4.94
CA THR A 91 7.14 6.31 -4.30
C THR A 91 5.90 6.64 -3.45
N LEU A 92 4.69 6.41 -3.99
CA LEU A 92 3.45 6.62 -3.25
C LEU A 92 3.31 5.68 -2.05
N VAL A 93 3.63 4.39 -2.22
CA VAL A 93 3.60 3.38 -1.15
C VAL A 93 4.61 3.70 -0.04
N LEU A 94 5.81 4.19 -0.37
CA LEU A 94 6.76 4.68 0.63
C LEU A 94 6.18 5.88 1.39
N GLY A 95 5.49 6.78 0.71
CA GLY A 95 4.75 7.87 1.36
C GLY A 95 3.72 7.34 2.37
N VAL A 96 2.89 6.37 1.97
CA VAL A 96 1.94 5.69 2.87
C VAL A 96 2.66 5.09 4.07
N PHE A 97 3.71 4.30 3.84
CA PHE A 97 4.47 3.64 4.89
C PHE A 97 5.07 4.64 5.89
N ILE A 98 5.69 5.72 5.40
CA ILE A 98 6.26 6.77 6.25
C ILE A 98 5.18 7.47 7.06
N THR A 99 4.05 7.82 6.44
CA THR A 99 2.92 8.41 7.19
C THR A 99 2.41 7.47 8.28
N ASP A 100 2.33 6.16 8.02
CA ASP A 100 1.89 5.20 9.04
C ASP A 100 2.87 5.10 10.23
N LEU A 101 4.18 5.26 10.00
CA LEU A 101 5.16 5.29 11.09
C LEU A 101 4.90 6.47 12.02
N PHE A 102 4.76 7.68 11.46
CA PHE A 102 4.50 8.88 12.26
C PHE A 102 3.13 8.88 12.91
N GLU A 103 2.12 8.32 12.24
CA GLU A 103 0.79 8.11 12.81
C GLU A 103 0.87 7.27 14.07
N PHE A 104 1.59 6.15 14.05
CA PHE A 104 1.77 5.31 15.24
C PHE A 104 2.43 6.07 16.41
N GLU A 105 3.54 6.76 16.15
CA GLU A 105 4.23 7.56 17.17
C GLU A 105 3.31 8.67 17.72
N SER A 106 2.51 9.30 16.85
CA SER A 106 1.57 10.35 17.26
C SER A 106 0.50 9.83 18.23
N ARG A 107 -0.01 8.60 18.04
CA ARG A 107 -1.00 8.01 18.96
C ARG A 107 -0.43 7.76 20.35
N GLN A 108 0.83 7.33 20.44
CA GLN A 108 1.50 7.17 21.73
C GLN A 108 1.69 8.53 22.42
N VAL A 109 2.07 9.57 21.67
CA VAL A 109 2.21 10.93 22.20
C VAL A 109 0.88 11.49 22.67
N GLU A 110 -0.20 11.31 21.91
CA GLU A 110 -1.54 11.78 22.29
C GLU A 110 -2.04 11.08 23.56
N ALA A 111 -1.96 9.74 23.60
CA ALA A 111 -2.36 8.97 24.77
C ALA A 111 -1.52 9.32 26.01
N ARG A 112 -0.22 9.60 25.84
CA ARG A 112 0.67 10.01 26.94
C ARG A 112 0.31 11.39 27.51
N ASN A 113 -0.34 12.24 26.72
CA ASN A 113 -0.76 13.58 27.13
C ASN A 113 -2.27 13.66 27.44
N ASP A 114 -2.92 12.52 27.71
CA ASP A 114 -4.35 12.42 28.01
C ASP A 114 -5.25 13.10 26.96
N ARG A 115 -4.83 13.06 25.68
CA ARG A 115 -5.60 13.57 24.55
C ARG A 115 -6.35 12.43 23.88
N GLU A 116 -7.56 12.72 23.41
CA GLU A 116 -8.27 11.82 22.50
C GLU A 116 -7.44 11.59 21.23
N LEU A 117 -7.47 10.35 20.74
CA LEU A 117 -6.73 10.01 19.53
C LEU A 117 -7.38 10.68 18.32
N ASP A 118 -6.60 11.44 17.57
CA ASP A 118 -7.07 11.99 16.30
C ASP A 118 -7.24 10.89 15.24
N THR A 119 -8.08 11.11 14.24
CA THR A 119 -8.15 10.20 13.09
C THR A 119 -6.85 10.26 12.26
N PRO A 120 -6.41 9.16 11.60
CA PRO A 120 -5.14 9.10 10.87
C PRO A 120 -5.21 9.76 9.48
N LYS A 121 -5.45 11.07 9.45
CA LYS A 121 -5.74 11.85 8.24
C LYS A 121 -4.59 11.82 7.23
N GLY A 122 -3.35 11.87 7.71
CA GLY A 122 -2.16 11.88 6.84
C GLY A 122 -2.05 10.59 6.05
N ALA A 123 -2.14 9.47 6.77
CA ALA A 123 -2.06 8.16 6.14
C ALA A 123 -3.28 7.84 5.28
N ILE A 124 -4.50 8.26 5.66
CA ILE A 124 -5.70 8.14 4.81
C ILE A 124 -5.48 8.85 3.47
N THR A 125 -5.00 10.09 3.52
CA THR A 125 -4.76 10.89 2.31
C THR A 125 -3.71 10.23 1.42
N ALA A 126 -2.58 9.80 1.99
CA ALA A 126 -1.53 9.11 1.25
C ALA A 126 -2.05 7.82 0.58
N SER A 127 -2.85 7.03 1.30
CA SER A 127 -3.43 5.79 0.77
C SER A 127 -4.44 6.07 -0.34
N LEU A 128 -5.23 7.13 -0.25
CA LEU A 128 -6.15 7.52 -1.32
C LEU A 128 -5.40 7.88 -2.61
N VAL A 129 -4.29 8.62 -2.51
CA VAL A 129 -3.47 8.95 -3.69
C VAL A 129 -2.86 7.68 -4.30
N ALA A 130 -2.31 6.78 -3.48
CA ALA A 130 -1.81 5.49 -3.94
C ALA A 130 -2.91 4.64 -4.59
N LEU A 131 -4.12 4.65 -4.04
CA LEU A 131 -5.28 3.92 -4.52
C LEU A 131 -5.71 4.42 -5.90
N LEU A 132 -5.83 5.74 -6.07
CA LEU A 132 -6.19 6.35 -7.35
C LEU A 132 -5.19 5.97 -8.44
N TYR A 133 -3.90 5.97 -8.11
CA TYR A 133 -2.86 5.59 -9.06
C TYR A 133 -2.93 4.12 -9.47
N ILE A 134 -3.03 3.19 -8.52
CA ILE A 134 -3.09 1.77 -8.87
C ILE A 134 -4.43 1.40 -9.54
N LEU A 135 -5.52 2.08 -9.21
CA LEU A 135 -6.79 1.98 -9.95
C LEU A 135 -6.63 2.46 -11.40
N TYR A 136 -5.94 3.57 -11.64
CA TYR A 136 -5.63 4.01 -13.00
C TYR A 136 -4.86 2.91 -13.74
N GLN A 137 -3.80 2.34 -13.14
CA GLN A 137 -3.01 1.27 -13.78
C GLN A 137 -3.83 0.00 -14.07
N THR A 138 -4.77 -0.35 -13.19
CA THR A 138 -5.55 -1.61 -13.30
C THR A 138 -6.82 -1.47 -14.13
N LEU A 139 -7.44 -0.29 -14.16
CA LEU A 139 -8.75 -0.06 -14.79
C LEU A 139 -8.68 0.81 -16.05
N PHE A 140 -7.49 1.22 -16.51
CA PHE A 140 -7.37 2.06 -17.69
C PHE A 140 -8.07 1.48 -18.92
N PHE A 141 -8.12 0.15 -19.07
CA PHE A 141 -8.81 -0.52 -20.18
C PHE A 141 -10.30 -0.14 -20.29
N VAL A 142 -10.94 0.29 -19.20
CA VAL A 142 -12.33 0.75 -19.18
C VAL A 142 -12.45 2.11 -19.86
N VAL A 143 -11.45 2.98 -19.67
CA VAL A 143 -11.43 4.37 -20.18
C VAL A 143 -10.76 4.47 -21.55
N ALA A 144 -9.82 3.57 -21.85
CA ALA A 144 -9.03 3.56 -23.07
C ALA A 144 -9.84 3.69 -24.37
N PRO A 145 -11.02 3.05 -24.54
CA PRO A 145 -11.79 3.16 -25.79
C PRO A 145 -12.25 4.59 -26.09
N VAL A 146 -12.54 5.38 -25.05
CA VAL A 146 -12.96 6.79 -25.19
C VAL A 146 -11.74 7.69 -25.28
N TRP A 147 -10.73 7.44 -24.44
CA TRP A 147 -9.50 8.25 -24.39
C TRP A 147 -8.76 8.27 -25.73
N ASN A 148 -8.61 7.11 -26.37
CA ASN A 148 -7.93 6.94 -27.65
C ASN A 148 -8.67 7.57 -28.84
N GLN A 149 -9.87 8.13 -28.64
CA GLN A 149 -10.57 8.91 -29.67
C GLN A 149 -10.19 10.39 -29.64
N ILE A 150 -9.67 10.87 -28.50
CA ILE A 150 -9.39 12.29 -28.25
C ILE A 150 -7.88 12.56 -28.34
N VAL A 151 -7.07 11.63 -27.84
CA VAL A 151 -5.59 11.66 -27.87
C VAL A 151 -5.09 10.60 -28.83
#